data_AF-A0A8X6XV24-F1
#
_entry.id   AF-A0A8X6XV24-F1
#
_cell.length_a   1.000
_cell.length_b   1.000
_cell.length_c   1.000
_cell.angle_alpha   90.00
_cell.angle_beta   90.00
_cell.angle_gamma   90.00
#
_symmetry.space_group_name_H-M   'P 1'
#
loop_
_entity.id
_entity.type
_entity.pdbx_description
1 polymer ?
#
loop_
_entity_poly.entity_id
_entity_poly.type
_entity_poly.pdbx_seq_one_letter_code
_entity_poly.pdbx_strand_id
1 'polypeptide(L)'
;MLKNSNLNVYRESLRNNFANIREEAIGLAKKWGITPKFEKKRHRKVRQFFDDFNADEKLQDRERLFEVDVFKANVDVITTQLKIRFEKERLSYLSLISIEVQEARKIELDELITDFAKKNVRRQSLFL
;
A
#
# COMPACT_ATOMS: atom_id res chain seq x y z
N MET A 1 -15.06 -12.88 22.16
CA MET A 1 -14.07 -13.34 21.16
C MET A 1 -14.53 -13.12 19.69
N LEU A 2 -15.30 -12.07 19.36
CA LEU A 2 -15.92 -11.90 18.03
C LEU A 2 -15.29 -10.84 17.11
N LYS A 3 -14.15 -10.23 17.50
CA LYS A 3 -13.53 -9.16 16.68
C LYS A 3 -12.61 -9.68 15.56
N ASN A 4 -12.13 -10.92 15.66
CA ASN A 4 -11.17 -11.49 14.71
C ASN A 4 -11.80 -12.10 13.45
N SER A 5 -13.09 -12.44 13.47
CA SER A 5 -13.80 -13.04 12.34
C SER A 5 -13.96 -12.07 11.17
N ASN A 6 -14.42 -10.84 11.43
CA ASN A 6 -14.69 -9.85 10.37
C ASN A 6 -13.43 -9.42 9.61
N LEU A 7 -12.30 -9.29 10.29
CA LEU A 7 -11.05 -8.89 9.65
C LEU A 7 -10.46 -10.00 8.77
N ASN A 8 -10.65 -11.27 9.16
CA ASN A 8 -10.26 -12.40 8.32
C ASN A 8 -11.17 -12.51 7.08
N VAL A 9 -12.47 -12.25 7.22
CA VAL A 9 -13.40 -12.20 6.08
C VAL A 9 -12.99 -11.10 5.10
N TYR A 10 -12.64 -9.91 5.58
CA TYR A 10 -12.18 -8.80 4.72
C TYR A 10 -10.81 -9.07 4.07
N ARG A 11 -9.88 -9.70 4.79
CA ARG A 11 -8.61 -10.15 4.22
C ARG A 11 -8.83 -11.12 3.06
N GLU A 12 -9.72 -12.08 3.24
CA GLU A 12 -10.00 -13.10 2.22
C GLU A 12 -10.77 -12.52 1.03
N SER A 13 -11.68 -11.57 1.26
CA SER A 13 -12.34 -10.86 0.16
C SER A 13 -11.34 -10.06 -0.68
N LEU A 14 -10.38 -9.37 -0.06
CA LEU A 14 -9.33 -8.64 -0.78
C LEU A 14 -8.43 -9.56 -1.60
N ARG A 15 -8.05 -10.72 -1.04
CA ARG A 15 -7.23 -11.72 -1.76
C ARG A 15 -7.93 -12.25 -3.00
N ASN A 16 -9.24 -12.51 -2.90
CA ASN A 16 -10.05 -13.01 -4.02
C ASN A 16 -10.40 -11.91 -5.03
N ASN A 17 -10.29 -10.64 -4.64
CA ASN A 17 -10.65 -9.49 -5.46
C ASN A 17 -9.47 -8.87 -6.22
N PHE A 18 -8.39 -9.64 -6.44
CA PHE A 18 -7.20 -9.16 -7.13
C PHE A 18 -7.49 -8.61 -8.53
N ALA A 19 -8.38 -9.26 -9.30
CA ALA A 19 -8.70 -8.86 -10.67
C ALA A 19 -9.26 -7.43 -10.76
N ASN A 20 -10.20 -7.07 -9.88
CA ASN A 20 -10.81 -5.74 -9.89
C ASN A 20 -9.80 -4.67 -9.46
N ILE A 21 -9.01 -4.94 -8.41
CA ILE A 21 -7.96 -4.03 -7.94
C ILE A 21 -6.91 -3.78 -9.03
N ARG A 22 -6.56 -4.82 -9.79
CA ARG A 22 -5.66 -4.71 -10.93
C ARG A 22 -6.24 -3.80 -12.02
N GLU A 23 -7.51 -3.96 -12.36
CA GLU A 23 -8.16 -3.11 -13.36
C GLU A 23 -8.20 -1.63 -12.94
N GLU A 24 -8.50 -1.37 -11.67
CA GLU A 24 -8.44 -0.02 -11.08
C GLU A 24 -7.03 0.57 -11.17
N ALA A 25 -6.01 -0.21 -10.79
CA ALA A 25 -4.61 0.22 -10.87
C ALA A 25 -4.17 0.51 -12.32
N ILE A 26 -4.61 -0.30 -13.28
CA ILE A 26 -4.38 -0.07 -14.71
C ILE A 26 -5.06 1.21 -15.18
N GLY A 27 -6.30 1.45 -14.75
CA GLY A 27 -7.04 2.69 -15.05
C GLY A 27 -6.33 3.93 -14.53
N LEU A 28 -5.84 3.86 -13.28
CA LEU A 28 -5.06 4.93 -12.67
C LEU A 28 -3.74 5.20 -13.41
N ALA A 29 -2.99 4.14 -13.73
CA ALA A 29 -1.73 4.26 -14.47
C ALA A 29 -1.95 4.91 -15.85
N LYS A 30 -3.00 4.49 -16.57
CA LYS A 30 -3.39 5.09 -17.85
C LYS A 30 -3.77 6.57 -17.70
N LYS A 31 -4.50 6.94 -16.64
CA LYS A 31 -4.86 8.33 -16.33
C LYS A 31 -3.62 9.20 -16.14
N TRP A 32 -2.53 8.64 -15.60
CA TRP A 32 -1.25 9.31 -15.42
C TRP A 32 -0.30 9.21 -16.63
N GLY A 33 -0.77 8.66 -17.75
CA GLY A 33 0.05 8.49 -18.96
C GLY A 33 1.12 7.40 -18.86
N ILE A 34 1.06 6.56 -17.83
CA ILE A 34 1.98 5.43 -17.64
C ILE A 34 1.42 4.22 -18.39
N THR A 35 2.29 3.45 -19.04
CA THR A 35 1.89 2.20 -19.71
C THR A 35 2.06 1.01 -18.75
N PRO A 36 0.99 0.48 -18.15
CA PRO A 36 1.09 -0.64 -17.22
C PRO A 36 1.30 -1.95 -17.99
N LYS A 37 2.54 -2.47 -18.01
CA LYS A 37 2.90 -3.76 -18.61
C LYS A 37 3.87 -4.50 -17.71
N PHE A 38 3.63 -5.80 -17.50
CA PHE A 38 4.60 -6.68 -16.84
C PHE A 38 5.77 -6.99 -17.76
N GLU A 39 6.97 -7.04 -17.19
CA GLU A 39 8.19 -7.35 -17.94
C GLU A 39 8.21 -8.80 -18.40
N LYS A 40 8.39 -9.01 -19.71
CA LYS A 40 8.58 -10.33 -20.30
C LYS A 40 10.06 -10.70 -20.26
N LYS A 41 10.50 -11.41 -19.23
CA LYS A 41 11.87 -11.91 -19.11
C LYS A 41 11.95 -13.39 -19.49
N ARG A 42 12.94 -13.77 -20.32
CA ARG A 42 13.18 -15.16 -20.73
C ARG A 42 13.32 -16.08 -19.51
N HIS A 43 12.55 -17.16 -19.50
CA HIS A 43 12.67 -18.19 -18.49
C HIS A 43 13.84 -19.12 -18.82
N ARG A 44 14.68 -19.40 -17.83
CA ARG A 44 15.72 -20.42 -17.94
C ARG A 44 15.06 -21.79 -17.84
N LYS A 45 15.21 -22.61 -18.87
CA LYS A 45 14.88 -24.04 -18.78
C LYS A 45 15.98 -24.74 -17.99
N VAL A 46 15.59 -25.45 -16.94
CA VAL A 46 16.48 -26.32 -16.16
C VAL A 46 16.14 -27.76 -16.53
N ARG A 47 17.13 -28.64 -16.68
CA ARG A 47 16.88 -30.06 -16.94
C ARG A 47 16.23 -30.67 -15.70
N GLN A 48 15.11 -31.37 -15.87
CA GLN A 48 14.48 -32.20 -14.84
C GLN A 48 14.82 -33.67 -15.13
N PHE A 49 15.10 -34.44 -14.08
CA PHE A 49 15.30 -35.88 -14.20
C PHE A 49 13.96 -36.61 -14.26
N PHE A 50 13.95 -37.80 -14.87
CA PHE A 50 12.73 -38.55 -15.17
C PHE A 50 11.97 -39.01 -13.90
N ASP A 51 12.68 -39.17 -12.78
CA ASP A 51 12.13 -39.60 -11.48
C ASP A 51 11.99 -38.45 -10.46
N ASP A 52 12.31 -37.21 -10.85
CA ASP A 52 12.12 -36.04 -9.97
C ASP A 52 10.63 -35.66 -9.92
N PHE A 53 9.89 -36.25 -8.98
CA PHE A 53 8.48 -35.94 -8.76
C PHE A 53 8.22 -34.60 -8.06
N ASN A 54 9.25 -33.89 -7.60
CA ASN A 54 9.08 -32.61 -6.93
C ASN A 54 10.05 -31.56 -7.45
N ALA A 55 9.50 -30.60 -8.18
CA ALA A 55 9.99 -29.24 -8.12
C ALA A 55 8.77 -28.34 -8.11
N ASP A 56 8.64 -27.48 -7.10
CA ASP A 56 7.76 -26.32 -7.15
C ASP A 56 8.01 -25.60 -8.47
N GLU A 57 7.15 -25.83 -9.46
CA GLU A 57 7.34 -25.21 -10.76
C GLU A 57 7.10 -23.71 -10.56
N LYS A 58 8.16 -22.94 -10.78
CA LYS A 58 8.04 -21.49 -10.70
C LYS A 58 7.00 -21.05 -11.72
N LEU A 59 5.97 -20.34 -11.22
CA LEU A 59 4.96 -19.69 -12.04
C LEU A 59 5.65 -18.92 -13.17
N GLN A 60 5.40 -19.33 -14.40
CA GLN A 60 5.98 -18.67 -15.57
C GLN A 60 5.30 -17.33 -15.84
N ASP A 61 4.01 -17.24 -15.51
CA ASP A 61 3.25 -16.00 -15.65
C ASP A 61 3.67 -14.98 -14.57
N ARG A 62 4.19 -13.85 -15.03
CA ARG A 62 4.65 -12.73 -14.19
C ARG A 62 3.52 -12.10 -13.41
N GLU A 63 2.33 -12.09 -13.97
CA GLU A 63 1.16 -11.53 -13.32
C GLU A 63 0.73 -12.40 -12.14
N ARG A 64 0.63 -13.72 -12.34
CA ARG A 64 0.34 -14.67 -11.26
C ARG A 64 1.44 -14.69 -10.21
N LEU A 65 2.70 -14.58 -10.63
CA LEU A 65 3.83 -14.46 -9.70
C LEU A 65 3.68 -13.22 -8.81
N PHE A 66 3.33 -12.07 -9.39
CA PHE A 66 3.05 -10.85 -8.62
C PHE A 66 1.86 -11.04 -7.68
N GLU A 67 0.77 -11.67 -8.14
CA GLU A 67 -0.40 -11.94 -7.30
C GLU A 67 -0.02 -12.77 -6.06
N VAL A 68 0.71 -13.86 -6.25
CA VAL A 68 1.04 -14.82 -5.18
C VAL A 68 2.14 -14.28 -4.26
N ASP A 69 3.27 -13.87 -4.82
CA ASP A 69 4.47 -13.55 -4.04
C ASP A 69 4.40 -12.16 -3.42
N VAL A 70 3.77 -11.21 -4.10
CA VAL A 70 3.76 -9.80 -3.70
C VAL A 70 2.41 -9.42 -3.14
N PHE A 71 1.34 -9.52 -3.92
CA PHE A 71 0.04 -8.98 -3.53
C PHE A 71 -0.53 -9.68 -2.29
N LYS A 72 -0.68 -11.00 -2.31
CA LYS A 72 -1.23 -11.77 -1.18
C LYS A 72 -0.38 -11.59 0.08
N ALA A 73 0.95 -11.62 -0.05
CA ALA A 73 1.87 -11.38 1.06
C ALA A 73 1.71 -9.97 1.67
N ASN A 74 1.60 -8.93 0.84
CA ASN A 74 1.41 -7.56 1.33
C ASN A 74 0.06 -7.38 2.03
N VAL A 75 -1.03 -7.95 1.50
CA VAL A 75 -2.35 -7.91 2.15
C VAL A 75 -2.27 -8.51 3.55
N ASP A 76 -1.52 -9.61 3.71
CA ASP A 76 -1.34 -10.28 5.00
C ASP A 76 -0.51 -9.44 5.98
N VAL A 77 0.59 -8.87 5.51
CA VAL A 77 1.47 -8.02 6.33
C VAL A 77 0.70 -6.79 6.78
N ILE A 78 0.03 -6.08 5.88
CA ILE A 78 -0.76 -4.89 6.22
C ILE A 78 -1.86 -5.25 7.23
N THR A 79 -2.60 -6.33 6.99
CA THR A 79 -3.65 -6.78 7.91
C THR A 79 -3.08 -7.07 9.30
N THR A 80 -1.92 -7.74 9.37
CA THR A 80 -1.25 -8.08 10.63
C THR A 80 -0.73 -6.83 11.34
N GLN A 81 -0.13 -5.90 10.61
CA GLN A 81 0.34 -4.62 11.17
C GLN A 81 -0.82 -3.79 11.72
N LEU A 82 -1.94 -3.72 11.00
CA LEU A 82 -3.14 -3.03 11.47
C LEU A 82 -3.70 -3.69 12.72
N LYS A 83 -3.80 -5.03 12.77
CA LYS A 83 -4.18 -5.77 13.99
C LYS A 83 -3.29 -5.39 15.16
N ILE A 84 -1.97 -5.48 14.98
CA ILE A 84 -1.00 -5.20 16.04
C ILE A 84 -1.14 -3.75 16.52
N ARG A 85 -1.22 -2.76 15.61
CA ARG A 85 -1.35 -1.35 15.98
C ARG A 85 -2.64 -1.07 16.75
N PHE A 86 -3.77 -1.60 16.30
CA PHE A 86 -5.07 -1.34 16.93
C PHE A 86 -5.37 -2.22 18.16
N GLU A 87 -4.69 -3.35 18.33
CA GLU A 87 -4.81 -4.20 19.52
C GLU A 87 -3.80 -3.83 20.62
N LYS A 88 -2.55 -3.46 20.27
CA LYS A 88 -1.52 -3.12 21.26
C LYS A 88 -1.68 -1.73 21.86
N GLU A 89 -2.22 -0.76 21.14
CA GLU A 89 -2.27 0.65 21.59
C GLU A 89 -3.70 1.16 21.67
N ARG A 90 -4.37 0.93 22.81
CA ARG A 90 -5.73 1.44 23.05
C ARG A 90 -5.78 2.28 24.33
N LEU A 91 -5.61 3.59 24.16
CA LEU A 91 -6.67 4.61 24.35
C LEU A 91 -6.10 6.02 24.19
N SER A 92 -4.84 6.26 24.55
CA SER A 92 -4.27 7.63 24.58
C SER A 92 -3.85 8.16 23.21
N TYR A 93 -3.30 7.31 22.32
CA TYR A 93 -2.86 7.76 20.99
C TYR A 93 -4.04 8.06 20.06
N LEU A 94 -5.15 7.35 20.21
CA LEU A 94 -6.36 7.60 19.40
C LEU A 94 -7.02 8.92 19.78
N SER A 95 -7.01 9.28 21.07
CA SER A 95 -7.47 10.60 21.51
C SER A 95 -6.51 11.69 21.05
N LEU A 96 -5.19 11.44 21.08
CA LEU A 96 -4.18 12.38 20.59
C LEU A 96 -4.36 12.67 19.09
N ILE A 97 -4.46 11.63 18.26
CA ILE A 97 -4.69 11.77 16.81
C ILE A 97 -6.04 12.44 16.53
N SER A 98 -7.08 12.14 17.31
CA SER A 98 -8.38 12.78 17.14
C SER A 98 -8.33 14.28 17.44
N ILE A 99 -7.55 14.69 18.45
CA ILE A 99 -7.31 16.10 18.78
C ILE A 99 -6.48 16.76 17.67
N GLU A 100 -5.38 16.14 17.25
CA GLU A 100 -4.53 16.69 16.17
C GLU A 100 -5.29 16.84 14.86
N VAL A 101 -6.15 15.89 14.50
CA VAL A 101 -7.00 15.97 13.31
C VAL A 101 -8.08 17.05 13.46
N GLN A 102 -8.57 17.31 14.68
CA GLN A 102 -9.45 18.47 14.94
C GLN A 102 -8.69 19.79 14.76
N GLU A 103 -7.47 19.91 15.27
CA GLU A 103 -6.65 21.12 15.13
C GLU A 103 -6.20 21.32 13.68
N ALA A 104 -5.75 20.28 12.98
CA ALA A 104 -5.37 20.34 11.58
C ALA A 104 -6.53 20.78 10.66
N ARG A 105 -7.78 20.46 11.04
CA ARG A 105 -8.97 20.93 10.32
C ARG A 105 -9.28 22.41 10.55
N LYS A 106 -8.79 23.00 11.65
CA LYS A 106 -8.92 24.43 11.94
C LYS A 106 -7.85 25.27 11.25
N ILE A 107 -6.79 24.64 10.75
CA ILE A 107 -5.72 25.33 10.02
C ILE A 107 -6.21 25.61 8.60
N GLU A 108 -6.41 26.89 8.28
CA GLU A 108 -6.67 27.33 6.91
C GLU A 108 -5.35 27.31 6.12
N LEU A 109 -5.31 26.48 5.08
CA LEU A 109 -4.10 26.26 4.29
C LEU A 109 -3.62 27.55 3.60
N ASP A 110 -4.54 28.40 3.17
CA ASP A 110 -4.22 29.67 2.51
C ASP A 110 -3.58 30.67 3.48
N GLU A 111 -4.08 30.77 4.71
CA GLU A 111 -3.46 31.59 5.75
C GLU A 111 -2.04 31.10 6.05
N LEU A 112 -1.84 29.78 6.18
CA LEU A 112 -0.54 29.18 6.42
C LEU A 112 0.46 29.47 5.28
N ILE A 113 0.01 29.37 4.03
CA ILE A 113 0.83 29.69 2.84
C ILE A 113 1.22 31.17 2.87
N THR A 114 0.28 32.08 3.19
CA THR A 114 0.58 33.51 3.27
C THR A 114 1.54 33.85 4.40
N ASP A 115 1.40 33.22 5.57
CA ASP A 115 2.31 33.39 6.70
C ASP A 115 3.71 32.87 6.40
N PHE A 116 3.80 31.73 5.71
CA PHE A 116 5.07 31.18 5.28
C PHE A 116 5.77 32.06 4.23
N ALA A 117 5.00 32.59 3.28
CA ALA A 117 5.50 33.55 2.30
C ALA A 117 6.01 34.83 2.98
N LYS A 118 5.22 35.42 3.89
CA LYS A 118 5.60 36.62 4.66
C LYS A 118 6.86 36.39 5.51
N LYS A 119 7.02 35.21 6.11
CA LYS A 119 8.17 34.85 6.95
C LYS A 119 9.45 34.67 6.14
N ASN A 120 9.36 34.16 4.91
CA ASN A 120 10.52 34.03 4.03
C ASN A 120 10.93 35.36 3.37
N VAL A 121 9.98 36.26 3.11
CA VAL A 121 10.28 37.62 2.60
C VAL A 121 11.17 38.40 3.59
N ARG A 122 10.91 38.29 4.91
CA ARG A 122 11.75 38.94 5.95
C ARG A 122 13.19 38.43 6.01
N ARG A 123 13.43 37.17 5.64
CA ARG A 123 14.81 36.63 5.58
C ARG A 123 15.57 37.18 4.39
N GLN A 124 14.88 37.40 3.27
CA GLN A 124 15.51 37.92 2.06
C GLN A 124 15.89 39.41 2.17
N SER A 125 15.12 40.20 2.92
CA SER A 125 15.43 41.62 3.21
C SER A 125 16.52 41.84 4.26
N LEU A 126 16.98 40.80 4.96
CA LEU A 126 18.11 40.86 5.90
C LEU A 126 19.46 40.55 5.22
N PHE A 127 19.44 40.08 3.97
CA PHE A 127 20.62 39.75 3.16
C PHE A 127 20.78 40.68 1.92
N LEU A 128 20.09 41.82 1.90
CA LEU A 128 20.25 42.93 0.95
C LEU A 128 20.63 44.18 1.74
#